data_AF-A0A9X4L587-F1
#
_entry.id   AF-A0A9X4L587-F1
#
_cell.length_a   1.000
_cell.length_b   1.000
_cell.length_c   1.000
_cell.angle_alpha   90.00
_cell.angle_beta   90.00
_cell.angle_gamma   90.00
#
_symmetry.space_group_name_H-M   'P 1'
#
loop_
_entity.id
_entity.type
_entity.pdbx_description
1 polymer ?
#
loop_
_entity_poly.entity_id
_entity_poly.type
_entity_poly.pdbx_seq_one_letter_code
_entity_poly.pdbx_strand_id
1 'polypeptide(L)' 'MLGDRFNTESAQKVIQNINELLDSDITAYEIQVQTGLQRSLIGRLRKGEIKLENITFQKAMILYAYAEEIKKA' A
#
# COMPACT_ATOMS: atom_id res chain seq x y z
N MET A 1 -17.98 -12.47 7.31
CA MET A 1 -16.72 -11.71 7.21
C MET A 1 -16.32 -11.67 5.75
N LEU A 2 -15.93 -10.52 5.19
CA LEU A 2 -15.44 -10.44 3.79
C LEU A 2 -14.06 -11.09 3.59
N GLY A 3 -13.40 -11.48 4.69
CA GLY A 3 -12.06 -12.08 4.70
C GLY A 3 -11.91 -13.40 3.95
N ASP A 4 -12.99 -14.14 3.70
CA ASP A 4 -12.89 -15.49 3.11
C ASP A 4 -13.03 -15.53 1.58
N ARG A 5 -13.40 -14.41 0.92
CA ARG A 5 -13.70 -14.42 -0.54
C ARG A 5 -12.52 -14.02 -1.44
N PHE A 6 -11.42 -13.54 -0.87
CA PHE A 6 -10.23 -13.09 -1.60
C PHE A 6 -9.01 -13.99 -1.35
N ASN A 7 -9.22 -15.26 -1.01
CA ASN A 7 -8.16 -16.21 -0.74
C ASN A 7 -7.47 -16.70 -2.04
N THR A 8 -6.74 -15.80 -2.69
CA THR A 8 -5.83 -16.09 -3.80
C THR A 8 -4.44 -15.58 -3.41
N GLU A 9 -3.41 -16.39 -3.62
CA GLU A 9 -2.02 -16.05 -3.29
C GLU A 9 -1.61 -14.69 -3.86
N SER A 10 -2.09 -14.34 -5.06
CA SER A 10 -1.80 -13.06 -5.72
C SER A 10 -2.38 -11.87 -4.97
N ALA A 11 -3.63 -11.94 -4.49
CA ALA A 11 -4.25 -10.84 -3.74
C ALA A 11 -3.55 -10.65 -2.39
N GLN A 12 -3.19 -11.75 -1.72
CA GLN A 12 -2.43 -11.71 -0.47
C GLN A 12 -1.06 -11.06 -0.67
N LYS A 13 -0.35 -11.40 -1.75
CA LYS A 13 0.94 -10.79 -2.10
C LYS A 13 0.82 -9.28 -2.31
N VAL A 14 -0.22 -8.81 -3.01
CA VAL A 14 -0.43 -7.37 -3.22
C VAL A 14 -0.60 -6.65 -1.88
N ILE A 15 -1.47 -7.17 -1.01
CA ILE A 15 -1.75 -6.58 0.31
C ILE A 15 -0.49 -6.57 1.17
N GLN A 16 0.22 -7.70 1.23
CA GLN A 16 1.45 -7.84 2.01
C GLN A 16 2.51 -6.81 1.57
N ASN A 17 2.77 -6.70 0.27
CA ASN A 17 3.76 -5.76 -0.25
C ASN A 17 3.42 -4.31 0.09
N ILE A 18 2.15 -3.92 -0.02
CA ILE A 18 1.72 -2.57 0.33
C ILE A 18 1.91 -2.33 1.83
N ASN A 19 1.56 -3.30 2.68
CA ASN A 19 1.74 -3.15 4.13
C ASN A 19 3.23 -3.05 4.50
N GLU A 20 4.10 -3.86 3.92
CA GLU A 20 5.55 -3.76 4.13
C GLU A 20 6.11 -2.38 3.72
N LEU A 21 5.63 -1.81 2.60
CA LEU A 21 5.97 -0.44 2.22
C LEU A 21 5.46 0.59 3.25
N LEU A 22 4.23 0.45 3.72
CA LEU A 22 3.64 1.35 4.70
C LEU A 22 4.36 1.26 6.06
N ASP A 23 4.84 0.09 6.45
CA ASP A 23 5.54 -0.13 7.71
C ASP A 23 7.06 0.14 7.62
N SER A 24 7.58 0.41 6.42
CA SER A 24 9.00 0.71 6.19
C SER A 24 9.43 2.09 6.69
N ASP A 25 10.75 2.26 6.84
CA ASP A 25 11.40 3.54 7.16
C ASP A 25 11.33 4.57 6.01
N ILE A 26 10.83 4.19 4.83
CA ILE A 26 10.63 5.13 3.73
C ILE A 26 9.67 6.21 4.20
N THR A 27 10.05 7.47 4.04
CA THR A 27 9.21 8.57 4.55
C THR A 27 7.94 8.69 3.71
N ALA A 28 6.84 9.14 4.33
CA ALA A 28 5.61 9.43 3.58
C ALA A 28 5.81 10.53 2.51
N TYR A 29 6.86 11.35 2.64
CA TYR A 29 7.27 12.31 1.62
C TYR A 29 7.89 11.62 0.41
N GLU A 30 8.84 10.69 0.64
CA GLU A 30 9.46 9.90 -0.43
C GLU A 30 8.40 9.10 -1.21
N ILE A 31 7.50 8.42 -0.50
CA ILE A 31 6.38 7.69 -1.13
C ILE A 31 5.55 8.65 -1.98
N GLN A 32 5.24 9.87 -1.49
CA GLN A 32 4.51 10.86 -2.28
C GLN A 32 5.27 11.25 -3.57
N VAL A 33 6.57 11.51 -3.48
CA VAL A 33 7.40 11.93 -4.63
C VAL A 33 7.39 10.85 -5.71
N GLN A 34 7.55 9.58 -5.33
CA GLN A 34 7.62 8.47 -6.27
C GLN A 34 6.24 8.06 -6.81
N THR A 35 5.19 8.10 -5.98
CA THR A 35 3.87 7.57 -6.34
C THR A 35 2.87 8.62 -6.82
N GLY A 36 3.12 9.91 -6.55
CA GLY A 36 2.16 10.99 -6.74
C GLY A 36 0.96 10.95 -5.78
N LEU A 37 0.90 10.01 -4.84
CA LEU A 37 -0.16 9.93 -3.84
C LEU A 37 0.02 10.99 -2.76
N GLN A 38 -1.09 11.51 -2.25
CA GLN A 38 -1.04 12.52 -1.20
C GLN A 38 -0.38 11.96 0.08
N ARG A 39 0.57 12.71 0.65
CA ARG A 39 1.20 12.37 1.94
C ARG A 39 0.19 12.17 3.08
N SER A 40 -0.92 12.89 3.05
CA SER A 40 -2.03 12.69 4.00
C SER A 40 -2.62 11.29 3.89
N LEU A 41 -2.84 10.76 2.68
CA LEU A 41 -3.34 9.40 2.46
C LEU A 41 -2.39 8.37 3.09
N ILE A 42 -1.10 8.47 2.78
CA ILE A 42 -0.05 7.56 3.27
C ILE A 42 0.01 7.60 4.80
N GLY A 43 -0.01 8.81 5.40
CA GLY A 43 -0.02 8.98 6.84
C GLY A 43 -1.26 8.37 7.52
N ARG A 44 -2.45 8.54 6.93
CA ARG A 44 -3.70 7.96 7.46
C ARG A 44 -3.71 6.43 7.37
N LEU A 45 -3.14 5.87 6.30
CA LEU A 45 -2.97 4.41 6.14
C LEU A 45 -2.03 3.86 7.22
N ARG A 46 -0.85 4.48 7.43
CA ARG A 46 0.11 4.09 8.47
C ARG A 46 -0.47 4.12 9.89
N LYS A 47 -1.30 5.12 10.17
CA LYS A 47 -1.96 5.27 11.47
C LYS A 47 -3.19 4.37 11.65
N GLY A 48 -3.60 3.63 10.62
CA GLY A 48 -4.84 2.84 10.64
C GLY A 48 -6.12 3.68 10.66
N GLU A 49 -6.04 5.00 10.44
CA GLU A 49 -7.21 5.89 10.37
C GLU A 49 -8.09 5.58 9.14
N ILE A 50 -7.48 5.02 8.09
CA ILE A 50 -8.18 4.37 6.99
C ILE A 50 -7.51 3.03 6.69
N LYS A 51 -8.29 2.08 6.23
CA LYS A 51 -7.81 0.75 5.82
C LYS A 51 -7.50 0.71 4.33
N LEU A 52 -6.57 -0.17 3.95
CA LEU A 52 -6.26 -0.45 2.55
C LEU A 52 -7.49 -0.92 1.75
N GLU A 53 -8.38 -1.70 2.37
CA GLU A 53 -9.65 -2.15 1.76
C GLU A 53 -10.62 -0.99 1.43
N ASN A 54 -10.39 0.20 2.00
CA ASN A 54 -11.24 1.38 1.84
C ASN A 54 -10.66 2.42 0.86
N ILE A 55 -9.53 2.15 0.20
CA ILE A 55 -9.00 3.01 -0.87
C ILE A 55 -9.36 2.45 -2.24
N THR A 56 -9.39 3.31 -3.26
CA THR A 56 -9.63 2.87 -4.64
C THR A 56 -8.54 1.90 -5.10
N PHE A 57 -8.91 0.89 -5.88
CA PHE A 57 -7.99 -0.08 -6.49
C PHE A 57 -6.78 0.58 -7.16
N GLN A 58 -6.99 1.66 -7.92
CA GLN A 58 -5.91 2.41 -8.57
C GLN A 58 -4.83 2.89 -7.58
N LYS A 59 -5.23 3.46 -6.43
CA LYS A 59 -4.30 3.92 -5.39
C LYS A 59 -3.55 2.75 -4.74
N ALA A 60 -4.22 1.63 -4.51
CA ALA A 60 -3.56 0.42 -4.00
C ALA A 60 -2.52 -0.12 -4.98
N MET A 61 -2.84 -0.16 -6.27
CA MET A 61 -1.90 -0.65 -7.30
C MET A 61 -0.70 0.27 -7.51
N ILE A 62 -0.86 1.58 -7.35
CA ILE A 62 0.26 2.53 -7.37
C ILE A 62 1.22 2.24 -6.20
N LEU A 63 0.69 2.04 -4.98
CA LEU A 63 1.51 1.65 -3.83
C LEU A 63 2.21 0.31 -4.06
N TYR A 64 1.50 -0.67 -4.61
CA TYR A 64 2.06 -1.99 -4.93
C TYR A 64 3.20 -1.92 -5.95
N ALA A 65 3.03 -1.13 -7.02
CA ALA A 65 4.05 -0.97 -8.05
C ALA A 65 5.35 -0.42 -7.45
N TYR A 66 5.25 0.64 -6.63
CA TYR A 66 6.41 1.19 -5.93
C TYR A 66 7.01 0.20 -4.93
N ALA A 67 6.18 -0.56 -4.20
CA ALA A 67 6.64 -1.62 -3.30
C ALA A 67 7.43 -2.73 -4.02
N GLU A 68 7.07 -3.08 -5.26
CA GLU A 68 7.82 -4.04 -6.07
C GLU A 68 9.10 -3.44 -6.68
N GLU A 69 9.13 -2.13 -6.96
CA GLU A 69 10.35 -1.44 -7.44
C GLU A 69 11.44 -1.45 -6.37
N ILE A 70 11.09 -1.10 -5.12
CA ILE A 70 12.06 -1.08 -4.01
C ILE A 70 12.59 -2.47 -3.63
N LYS A 71 11.85 -3.55 -3.92
CA LYS A 71 12.28 -4.93 -3.66
C LYS A 71 13.24 -5.48 -4.71
N LYS A 72 13.25 -4.89 -5.90
CA LYS A 72 14.14 -5.27 -7.02
C LYS A 72 15.47 -4.52 -6.98
N ALA A 73 15.54 -3.42 -6.23
CA ALA A 73 16.73 -2.62 -6.01
C ALA A 73 17.62 -3.24 -4.93
#